data_AF-A0A929E0C7-F1
#
_entry.id   AF-A0A929E0C7-F1
#
_cell.length_a   1.000
_cell.length_b   1.000
_cell.length_c   1.000
_cell.angle_alpha   90.00
_cell.angle_beta   90.00
_cell.angle_gamma   90.00
#
_symmetry.space_group_name_H-M   'P 1'
#
loop_
_entity.id
_entity.type
_entity.pdbx_description
1 polymer ?
#
loop_
_entity_poly.entity_id
_entity_poly.type
_entity_poly.pdbx_seq_one_letter_code
_entity_poly.pdbx_strand_id
1 'polypeptide(L)'
;HNLSQLRIAETEKYAHVTYFFNGGREEPFPLEDRILIPSPQEVATYDKKPEMSAFKVTDELLKRLAEKEYGLIVLNYANGDMVGHSGIMEAAVRACEAVDQCLGKLVSAFTEAGGTVLVTADHGNAEIMKDPGSAGPFTAHSLNPVPFILINERYKGTNLRENGSLRDIAPTILTLMDLSIPEEMTGKSLIIAEQP
;
A
#
# COMPACT_ATOMS: atom_id res chain seq x y z
N HIS A 1 19.08 -11.12 5.16
CA HIS A 1 19.79 -10.16 4.28
C HIS A 1 20.25 -8.87 4.98
N ASN A 2 20.09 -8.71 6.31
CA ASN A 2 20.52 -7.51 7.07
C ASN A 2 20.04 -6.16 6.49
N LEU A 3 18.85 -6.15 5.91
CA LEU A 3 18.24 -4.94 5.35
C LEU A 3 17.35 -4.27 6.40
N SER A 4 17.49 -2.96 6.54
CA SER A 4 16.55 -2.14 7.29
C SER A 4 15.20 -2.11 6.58
N GLN A 5 14.12 -2.12 7.36
CA GLN A 5 12.77 -2.01 6.84
C GLN A 5 11.93 -1.06 7.68
N LEU A 6 10.96 -0.40 7.04
CA LEU A 6 10.04 0.53 7.68
C LEU A 6 8.60 0.08 7.45
N ARG A 7 7.82 0.05 8.52
CA ARG A 7 6.35 -0.09 8.47
C ARG A 7 5.73 1.24 8.86
N ILE A 8 4.84 1.77 8.02
CA ILE A 8 4.18 3.04 8.32
C ILE A 8 2.72 3.00 7.90
N ALA A 9 1.85 3.42 8.81
CA ALA A 9 0.43 3.60 8.56
C ALA A 9 -0.16 4.55 9.61
N GLU A 10 -1.38 5.00 9.35
CA GLU A 10 -2.21 5.56 10.41
C GLU A 10 -2.85 4.47 11.28
N THR A 11 -3.47 4.87 12.39
CA THR A 11 -3.92 3.97 13.47
C THR A 11 -4.79 2.82 12.98
N GLU A 12 -5.76 3.10 12.12
CA GLU A 12 -6.70 2.09 11.58
C GLU A 12 -6.00 0.94 10.84
N LYS A 13 -4.85 1.21 10.22
CA LYS A 13 -4.13 0.23 9.40
C LYS A 13 -2.76 -0.15 9.97
N TYR A 14 -2.43 0.30 11.18
CA TYR A 14 -1.14 0.00 11.81
C TYR A 14 -0.92 -1.51 12.06
N ALA A 15 -1.92 -2.22 12.57
CA ALA A 15 -1.85 -3.68 12.73
C ALA A 15 -1.65 -4.41 11.38
N HIS A 16 -2.15 -3.83 10.28
CA HIS A 16 -2.08 -4.41 8.94
C HIS A 16 -0.66 -4.40 8.40
N VAL A 17 0.06 -3.29 8.56
CA VAL A 17 1.48 -3.19 8.14
C VAL A 17 2.47 -3.79 9.15
N THR A 18 2.02 -4.20 10.34
CA THR A 18 2.85 -4.79 11.40
C THR A 18 2.49 -6.25 11.64
N TYR A 19 1.57 -6.53 12.57
CA TYR A 19 1.18 -7.87 12.98
C TYR A 19 0.78 -8.76 11.80
N PHE A 20 -0.15 -8.30 10.95
CA PHE A 20 -0.65 -9.10 9.82
C PHE A 20 0.41 -9.28 8.74
N PHE A 21 1.10 -8.21 8.34
CA PHE A 21 2.19 -8.30 7.35
C PHE A 21 3.33 -9.21 7.81
N ASN A 22 3.57 -9.31 9.13
CA ASN A 22 4.56 -10.22 9.72
C ASN A 22 4.05 -11.65 9.92
N GLY A 23 2.88 -12.01 9.38
CA GLY A 23 2.33 -13.36 9.52
C GLY A 23 1.81 -13.68 10.92
N GLY A 24 1.30 -12.67 11.63
CA GLY A 24 0.77 -12.81 13.00
C GLY A 24 1.82 -12.67 14.10
N ARG A 25 2.96 -12.02 13.81
CA ARG A 25 4.03 -11.77 14.79
C ARG A 25 3.98 -10.32 15.26
N GLU A 26 3.79 -10.13 16.57
CA GLU A 26 3.77 -8.82 17.21
C GLU A 26 5.16 -8.18 17.27
N GLU A 27 6.16 -8.93 17.75
CA GLU A 27 7.53 -8.44 17.92
C GLU A 27 8.18 -8.06 16.57
N PRO A 28 8.72 -6.84 16.42
CA PRO A 28 9.43 -6.43 15.21
C PRO A 28 10.58 -7.38 14.87
N PHE A 29 10.86 -7.54 13.58
CA PHE A 29 12.11 -8.16 13.15
C PHE A 29 13.30 -7.24 13.47
N PRO A 30 14.52 -7.78 13.60
CA PRO A 30 15.71 -6.94 13.66
C PRO A 30 15.76 -5.97 12.46
N LEU A 31 16.08 -4.71 12.75
CA LEU A 31 16.11 -3.61 11.77
C LEU A 31 14.74 -3.22 11.19
N GLU A 32 13.63 -3.64 11.81
CA GLU A 32 12.29 -3.16 11.50
C GLU A 32 11.93 -1.95 12.36
N ASP A 33 11.87 -0.79 11.72
CA ASP A 33 11.30 0.43 12.31
C ASP A 33 9.79 0.46 12.05
N ARG A 34 9.03 1.01 12.99
CA ARG A 34 7.57 1.16 12.87
C ARG A 34 7.14 2.57 13.20
N ILE A 35 6.25 3.11 12.38
CA ILE A 35 5.70 4.46 12.52
C ILE A 35 4.18 4.39 12.52
N LEU A 36 3.61 4.92 13.59
CA LEU A 36 2.18 5.06 13.79
C LEU A 36 1.84 6.54 13.73
N ILE A 37 1.00 6.91 12.75
CA ILE A 37 0.37 8.22 12.72
C ILE A 37 -1.03 8.11 13.34
N PRO A 38 -1.41 8.99 14.28
CA PRO A 38 -2.77 8.99 14.80
C PRO A 38 -3.80 9.24 13.69
N SER A 39 -4.79 8.34 13.54
CA SER A 39 -6.00 8.61 12.74
C SER A 39 -6.81 9.75 13.41
N PRO A 40 -7.60 10.52 12.65
CA PRO A 40 -8.33 11.66 13.22
C PRO A 40 -9.39 11.19 14.21
N GLN A 41 -9.32 11.70 15.44
CA GLN A 41 -10.24 11.38 16.54
C GLN A 41 -11.35 12.43 16.68
N GLU A 42 -11.23 13.57 16.00
CA GLU A 42 -12.18 14.67 16.02
C GLU A 42 -13.45 14.40 15.20
N VAL A 43 -13.49 13.30 14.44
CA VAL A 43 -14.65 12.89 13.65
C VAL A 43 -15.18 11.53 14.10
N ALA A 44 -16.51 11.37 14.14
CA ALA A 44 -17.14 10.10 14.50
C ALA A 44 -17.07 9.07 13.36
N THR A 45 -17.00 9.55 12.11
CA THR A 45 -16.96 8.74 10.89
C THR A 45 -16.05 9.44 9.88
N TYR A 46 -15.28 8.67 9.12
CA TYR A 46 -14.20 9.22 8.28
C TYR A 46 -14.69 9.95 7.02
N ASP A 47 -15.97 9.83 6.65
CA ASP A 47 -16.58 10.65 5.58
C ASP A 47 -16.52 12.16 5.87
N LYS A 48 -16.46 12.54 7.15
CA LYS A 48 -16.32 13.93 7.60
C LYS A 48 -14.91 14.47 7.44
N LYS A 49 -13.92 13.59 7.26
CA LYS A 49 -12.52 13.94 7.00
C LYS A 49 -11.88 12.90 6.07
N PRO A 50 -12.25 12.87 4.79
CA PRO A 50 -11.85 11.81 3.86
C PRO A 50 -10.35 11.69 3.63
N GLU A 51 -9.60 12.79 3.80
CA GLU A 51 -8.14 12.81 3.74
C GLU A 51 -7.47 12.10 4.92
N MET A 52 -8.24 11.82 5.98
CA MET A 52 -7.80 11.19 7.23
C MET A 52 -6.45 11.76 7.71
N SER A 53 -5.44 10.90 7.84
CA SER A 53 -4.06 11.29 8.15
C SER A 53 -3.10 11.01 7.00
N ALA A 54 -3.59 10.83 5.76
CA ALA A 54 -2.78 10.49 4.59
C ALA A 54 -1.62 11.47 4.40
N PHE A 55 -1.89 12.77 4.41
CA PHE A 55 -0.84 13.80 4.26
C PHE A 55 0.22 13.73 5.36
N LYS A 56 -0.19 13.49 6.62
CA LYS A 56 0.75 13.35 7.74
C LYS A 56 1.63 12.09 7.60
N VAL A 57 1.04 11.00 7.13
CA VAL A 57 1.76 9.76 6.81
C VAL A 57 2.78 10.01 5.70
N THR A 58 2.38 10.70 4.63
CA THR A 58 3.29 11.09 3.54
C THR A 58 4.44 11.95 4.03
N ASP A 59 4.14 13.00 4.80
CA ASP A 59 5.15 13.96 5.27
C ASP A 59 6.16 13.29 6.20
N GLU A 60 5.72 12.41 7.12
CA GLU A 60 6.64 11.65 7.97
C GLU A 60 7.48 10.67 7.14
N LEU A 61 6.91 9.99 6.14
CA LEU A 61 7.69 9.11 5.27
C LEU A 61 8.77 9.87 4.50
N LEU A 62 8.44 11.02 3.90
CA LEU A 62 9.40 11.87 3.20
C LEU A 62 10.52 12.34 4.13
N LYS A 63 10.18 12.71 5.38
CA LYS A 63 11.19 13.04 6.39
C LYS A 63 12.13 11.87 6.67
N ARG A 64 11.60 10.66 6.86
CA ARG A 64 12.43 9.46 7.11
C ARG A 64 13.36 9.13 5.94
N LEU A 65 12.87 9.27 4.71
CA LEU A 65 13.67 9.06 3.51
C LEU A 65 14.88 10.01 3.43
N ALA A 66 14.77 11.22 3.99
CA ALA A 66 15.88 12.16 4.07
C ALA A 66 16.91 11.82 5.18
N GLU A 67 16.51 11.06 6.19
CA GLU A 67 17.34 10.75 7.37
C GLU A 67 18.05 9.39 7.27
N LYS A 68 17.41 8.40 6.65
CA LYS A 68 17.88 7.01 6.64
C LYS A 68 17.41 6.26 5.41
N GLU A 69 18.32 5.48 4.84
CA GLU A 69 17.99 4.52 3.79
C GLU A 69 17.34 3.25 4.37
N TYR A 70 16.27 2.81 3.72
CA TYR A 70 15.55 1.57 4.02
C TYR A 70 15.59 0.64 2.81
N GLY A 71 15.91 -0.63 3.04
CA GLY A 71 15.87 -1.65 1.98
C GLY A 71 14.44 -2.02 1.57
N LEU A 72 13.47 -1.89 2.48
CA LEU A 72 12.05 -2.09 2.20
C LEU A 72 11.19 -1.12 3.02
N ILE A 73 10.21 -0.49 2.38
CA ILE A 73 9.21 0.34 3.06
C ILE A 73 7.83 -0.22 2.72
N VAL A 74 7.03 -0.47 3.75
CA VAL A 74 5.64 -0.93 3.63
C VAL A 74 4.75 0.15 4.20
N LEU A 75 3.97 0.77 3.31
CA LEU A 75 3.06 1.87 3.60
C LEU A 75 1.62 1.43 3.34
N ASN A 76 0.70 1.82 4.22
CA ASN A 76 -0.74 1.69 3.97
C ASN A 76 -1.43 3.06 4.07
N TYR A 77 -2.20 3.41 3.03
CA TYR A 77 -3.19 4.49 3.09
C TYR A 77 -4.57 3.89 3.38
N ALA A 78 -5.14 4.26 4.52
CA ALA A 78 -6.41 3.69 5.00
C ALA A 78 -7.65 4.22 4.26
N ASN A 79 -7.51 5.35 3.58
CA ASN A 79 -8.61 6.22 3.17
C ASN A 79 -9.67 5.54 2.32
N GLY A 80 -9.27 4.85 1.24
CA GLY A 80 -10.21 4.21 0.32
C GLY A 80 -11.12 3.21 1.02
N ASP A 81 -10.58 2.46 1.98
CA ASP A 81 -11.33 1.46 2.73
C ASP A 81 -12.19 2.08 3.84
N MET A 82 -11.55 2.85 4.73
CA MET A 82 -12.22 3.40 5.91
C MET A 82 -13.30 4.41 5.54
N VAL A 83 -13.12 5.17 4.46
CA VAL A 83 -14.15 6.09 3.94
C VAL A 83 -15.14 5.33 3.04
N GLY A 84 -14.69 4.30 2.32
CA GLY A 84 -15.55 3.42 1.53
C GLY A 84 -16.66 2.76 2.37
N HIS A 85 -16.33 2.34 3.59
CA HIS A 85 -17.30 1.79 4.55
C HIS A 85 -18.44 2.76 4.95
N SER A 86 -18.32 4.06 4.68
CA SER A 86 -19.43 5.00 4.91
C SER A 86 -20.55 4.87 3.87
N GLY A 87 -20.26 4.34 2.68
CA GLY A 87 -21.20 4.32 1.55
C GLY A 87 -21.45 5.70 0.91
N ILE A 88 -20.70 6.74 1.31
CA ILE A 88 -20.88 8.11 0.80
C ILE A 88 -19.93 8.35 -0.37
N MET A 89 -20.47 8.27 -1.60
CA MET A 89 -19.71 8.42 -2.85
C MET A 89 -18.81 9.67 -2.87
N GLU A 90 -19.34 10.84 -2.52
CA GLU A 90 -18.57 12.09 -2.55
C GLU A 90 -17.38 12.07 -1.57
N ALA A 91 -17.54 11.44 -0.41
CA ALA A 91 -16.46 11.27 0.54
C ALA A 91 -15.41 10.28 0.02
N ALA A 92 -15.82 9.16 -0.54
CA ALA A 92 -14.91 8.17 -1.13
C ALA A 92 -14.08 8.75 -2.29
N VAL A 93 -14.69 9.59 -3.15
CA VAL A 93 -13.96 10.31 -4.21
C VAL A 93 -12.87 11.20 -3.60
N ARG A 94 -13.20 12.03 -2.61
CA ARG A 94 -12.22 12.90 -1.93
C ARG A 94 -11.13 12.11 -1.21
N ALA A 95 -11.46 10.94 -0.66
CA ALA A 95 -10.50 10.02 -0.05
C ALA A 95 -9.47 9.52 -1.09
N CYS A 96 -9.94 9.07 -2.25
CA CYS A 96 -9.09 8.65 -3.36
C CYS A 96 -8.22 9.80 -3.89
N GLU A 97 -8.78 11.01 -4.06
CA GLU A 97 -8.04 12.20 -4.50
C GLU A 97 -6.92 12.59 -3.53
N ALA A 98 -7.17 12.48 -2.21
CA ALA A 98 -6.15 12.73 -1.21
C ALA A 98 -5.00 11.72 -1.29
N VAL A 99 -5.32 10.43 -1.47
CA VAL A 99 -4.33 9.37 -1.66
C VAL A 99 -3.54 9.57 -2.94
N ASP A 100 -4.19 9.95 -4.04
CA ASP A 100 -3.51 10.22 -5.33
C ASP A 100 -2.48 11.35 -5.21
N GLN A 101 -2.83 12.46 -4.56
CA GLN A 101 -1.89 13.55 -4.27
C GLN A 101 -0.70 13.09 -3.42
N CYS A 102 -0.97 12.29 -2.40
CA CYS A 102 0.06 11.73 -1.51
C CYS A 102 0.99 10.76 -2.25
N LEU A 103 0.42 9.90 -3.10
CA LEU A 103 1.14 8.95 -3.93
C LEU A 103 2.04 9.69 -4.93
N GLY A 104 1.55 10.75 -5.57
CA GLY A 104 2.35 11.57 -6.48
C GLY A 104 3.64 12.09 -5.83
N LYS A 105 3.55 12.64 -4.62
CA LYS A 105 4.73 13.11 -3.86
C LYS A 105 5.74 12.00 -3.58
N LEU A 106 5.26 10.82 -3.16
CA LEU A 106 6.14 9.69 -2.85
C LEU A 106 6.78 9.13 -4.12
N VAL A 107 6.01 8.95 -5.19
CA VAL A 107 6.53 8.46 -6.46
C VAL A 107 7.63 9.39 -6.97
N SER A 108 7.45 10.71 -6.93
CA SER A 108 8.50 11.66 -7.28
C SER A 108 9.76 11.48 -6.43
N ALA A 109 9.62 11.47 -5.09
CA ALA A 109 10.75 11.34 -4.18
C ALA A 109 11.54 10.02 -4.36
N PHE A 110 10.84 8.89 -4.49
CA PHE A 110 11.48 7.60 -4.74
C PHE A 110 12.12 7.53 -6.13
N THR A 111 11.49 8.12 -7.15
CA THR A 111 12.07 8.17 -8.51
C THR A 111 13.37 8.97 -8.50
N GLU A 112 13.40 10.14 -7.84
CA GLU A 112 14.60 10.97 -7.70
C GLU A 112 15.73 10.24 -6.94
N ALA A 113 15.38 9.42 -5.95
CA ALA A 113 16.32 8.60 -5.20
C ALA A 113 16.75 7.31 -5.93
N GLY A 114 16.25 7.05 -7.15
CA GLY A 114 16.52 5.83 -7.91
C GLY A 114 15.87 4.57 -7.33
N GLY A 115 14.88 4.73 -6.44
CA GLY A 115 14.12 3.64 -5.84
C GLY A 115 13.05 3.06 -6.75
N THR A 116 12.40 2.00 -6.26
CA THR A 116 11.27 1.34 -6.94
C THR A 116 10.02 1.50 -6.10
N VAL A 117 8.91 1.91 -6.72
CA VAL A 117 7.59 1.96 -6.07
C VAL A 117 6.69 0.89 -6.67
N LEU A 118 6.09 0.09 -5.78
CA LEU A 118 4.99 -0.81 -6.12
C LEU A 118 3.69 -0.24 -5.56
N VAL A 119 2.70 -0.01 -6.41
CA VAL A 119 1.36 0.44 -5.99
C VAL A 119 0.38 -0.70 -6.20
N THR A 120 -0.28 -1.12 -5.11
CA THR A 120 -1.29 -2.18 -5.12
C THR A 120 -2.25 -2.00 -3.95
N ALA A 121 -3.24 -2.88 -3.83
CA ALA A 121 -4.21 -2.90 -2.73
C ALA A 121 -4.37 -4.31 -2.18
N ASP A 122 -4.87 -4.43 -0.95
CA ASP A 122 -5.20 -5.70 -0.30
C ASP A 122 -6.58 -6.23 -0.74
N HIS A 123 -7.52 -5.34 -1.06
CA HIS A 123 -8.83 -5.67 -1.65
C HIS A 123 -9.50 -4.42 -2.27
N GLY A 124 -10.68 -4.60 -2.86
CA GLY A 124 -11.55 -3.50 -3.30
C GLY A 124 -12.54 -3.04 -2.21
N ASN A 125 -13.04 -1.81 -2.35
CA ASN A 125 -14.10 -1.18 -1.55
C ASN A 125 -14.61 0.07 -2.29
N ALA A 126 -13.81 1.13 -2.35
CA ALA A 126 -14.20 2.46 -2.84
C ALA A 126 -14.66 2.53 -4.31
N GLU A 127 -14.40 1.50 -5.13
CA GLU A 127 -14.84 1.44 -6.51
C GLU A 127 -16.32 1.02 -6.66
N ILE A 128 -16.95 0.50 -5.60
CA ILE A 128 -18.39 0.20 -5.55
C ILE A 128 -18.99 0.90 -4.33
N MET A 129 -19.56 2.09 -4.53
CA MET A 129 -20.18 2.88 -3.44
C MET A 129 -21.71 2.82 -3.43
N LYS A 130 -22.31 2.14 -4.41
CA LYS A 130 -23.75 1.91 -4.53
C LYS A 130 -23.98 0.43 -4.80
N ASP A 131 -24.98 -0.14 -4.13
CA ASP A 131 -25.30 -1.55 -4.27
C ASP A 131 -25.78 -1.84 -5.71
N PRO A 132 -25.21 -2.81 -6.43
CA PRO A 132 -25.70 -3.17 -7.76
C PRO A 132 -27.16 -3.67 -7.75
N GLY A 133 -27.62 -4.24 -6.64
CA GLY A 133 -28.97 -4.79 -6.46
C GLY A 133 -29.97 -3.83 -5.80
N SER A 134 -29.52 -2.68 -5.28
CA SER A 134 -30.40 -1.69 -4.65
C SER A 134 -29.89 -0.26 -4.86
N ALA A 135 -30.76 0.75 -4.81
CA ALA A 135 -30.30 2.14 -4.89
C ALA A 135 -29.56 2.62 -3.61
N GLY A 136 -29.30 1.72 -2.65
CA GLY A 136 -28.70 2.03 -1.36
C GLY A 136 -27.17 2.11 -1.37
N PRO A 137 -26.57 2.58 -0.27
CA PRO A 137 -25.12 2.61 -0.10
C PRO A 137 -24.56 1.18 -0.08
N PHE A 138 -23.41 0.99 -0.72
CA PHE A 138 -22.60 -0.21 -0.57
C PHE A 138 -21.45 0.10 0.40
N THR A 139 -21.35 -0.64 1.49
CA THR A 139 -20.41 -0.37 2.59
C THR A 139 -19.47 -1.55 2.84
N ALA A 140 -19.46 -2.56 1.98
CA ALA A 140 -18.66 -3.77 2.13
C ALA A 140 -17.46 -3.75 1.17
N HIS A 141 -16.53 -4.70 1.36
CA HIS A 141 -15.48 -4.94 0.36
C HIS A 141 -16.08 -5.54 -0.91
N SER A 142 -15.34 -5.44 -2.00
CA SER A 142 -15.68 -6.11 -3.26
C SER A 142 -14.78 -7.32 -3.52
N LEU A 143 -15.15 -8.09 -4.54
CA LEU A 143 -14.32 -9.17 -5.10
C LEU A 143 -13.55 -8.74 -6.36
N ASN A 144 -13.51 -7.44 -6.64
CA ASN A 144 -12.80 -6.93 -7.81
C ASN A 144 -11.29 -7.17 -7.67
N PRO A 145 -10.58 -7.43 -8.77
CA PRO A 145 -9.12 -7.51 -8.75
C PRO A 145 -8.52 -6.14 -8.39
N VAL A 146 -7.37 -6.17 -7.72
CA VAL A 146 -6.61 -4.98 -7.33
C VAL A 146 -5.56 -4.61 -8.38
N PRO A 147 -5.23 -3.31 -8.54
CA PRO A 147 -4.14 -2.91 -9.41
C PRO A 147 -2.79 -3.42 -8.88
N PHE A 148 -1.82 -3.60 -9.77
CA PHE A 148 -0.41 -3.78 -9.41
C PHE A 148 0.43 -2.99 -10.41
N ILE A 149 1.03 -1.90 -9.95
CA ILE A 149 1.78 -0.96 -10.77
C ILE A 149 3.23 -0.96 -10.30
N LEU A 150 4.15 -1.27 -11.21
CA LEU A 150 5.59 -1.18 -11.00
C LEU A 150 6.11 0.14 -11.58
N ILE A 151 6.64 1.01 -10.72
CA ILE A 151 7.17 2.32 -11.09
C ILE A 151 8.68 2.33 -10.84
N ASN A 152 9.42 2.17 -11.93
CA ASN A 152 10.87 2.36 -11.99
C ASN A 152 11.30 2.39 -13.48
N GLU A 153 12.14 3.35 -13.88
CA GLU A 153 12.54 3.51 -15.30
C GLU A 153 13.30 2.29 -15.86
N ARG A 154 14.03 1.53 -15.02
CA ARG A 154 14.72 0.29 -15.44
C ARG A 154 13.76 -0.78 -15.96
N TYR A 155 12.54 -0.81 -15.44
CA TYR A 155 11.53 -1.82 -15.75
C TYR A 155 10.44 -1.29 -16.69
N LYS A 156 10.68 -0.13 -17.31
CA LYS A 156 9.74 0.46 -18.28
C LYS A 156 9.62 -0.44 -19.50
N GLY A 157 8.41 -0.85 -19.82
CA GLY A 157 8.13 -1.79 -20.91
C GLY A 157 8.23 -3.27 -20.52
N THR A 158 8.63 -3.59 -19.28
CA THR A 158 8.57 -4.96 -18.78
C THR A 158 7.12 -5.42 -18.65
N ASN A 159 6.82 -6.60 -19.17
CA ASN A 159 5.52 -7.22 -19.00
C ASN A 159 5.41 -7.88 -17.63
N LEU A 160 4.28 -7.66 -16.97
CA LEU A 160 3.90 -8.37 -15.77
C LEU A 160 3.04 -9.59 -16.14
N ARG A 161 3.24 -10.69 -15.41
CA ARG A 161 2.47 -11.90 -15.55
C ARG A 161 1.00 -11.63 -15.22
N GLU A 162 0.12 -12.05 -16.12
CA GLU A 162 -1.33 -12.01 -15.92
C GLU A 162 -1.78 -13.00 -14.82
N ASN A 163 -3.00 -12.80 -14.32
CA ASN A 163 -3.62 -13.65 -13.30
C ASN A 163 -2.74 -13.81 -12.04
N GLY A 164 -2.10 -12.71 -11.64
CA GLY A 164 -1.40 -12.60 -10.37
C GLY A 164 -2.35 -12.60 -9.17
N SER A 165 -1.78 -12.79 -7.99
CA SER A 165 -2.50 -12.79 -6.71
C SER A 165 -1.63 -12.18 -5.61
N LEU A 166 -2.21 -11.86 -4.44
CA LEU A 166 -1.47 -11.19 -3.36
C LEU A 166 -0.21 -11.95 -2.90
N ARG A 167 -0.22 -13.29 -2.94
CA ARG A 167 0.95 -14.12 -2.60
C ARG A 167 2.15 -13.91 -3.54
N ASP A 168 1.93 -13.32 -4.70
CA ASP A 168 2.96 -13.06 -5.71
C ASP A 168 3.72 -11.75 -5.47
N ILE A 169 3.21 -10.87 -4.59
CA ILE A 169 3.80 -9.55 -4.31
C ILE A 169 5.16 -9.70 -3.63
N ALA A 170 5.27 -10.49 -2.55
CA ALA A 170 6.54 -10.66 -1.84
C ALA A 170 7.65 -11.31 -2.70
N PRO A 171 7.39 -12.39 -3.46
CA PRO A 171 8.32 -12.90 -4.47
C PRO A 171 8.75 -11.85 -5.51
N THR A 172 7.85 -10.97 -5.91
CA THR A 172 8.16 -9.86 -6.85
C THR A 172 9.10 -8.84 -6.22
N ILE A 173 8.85 -8.47 -4.96
CA ILE A 173 9.75 -7.58 -4.18
C ILE A 173 11.15 -8.20 -4.09
N LEU A 174 11.26 -9.48 -3.73
CA LEU A 174 12.56 -10.15 -3.63
C LEU A 174 13.29 -10.19 -4.98
N THR A 175 12.56 -10.40 -6.08
CA THR A 175 13.12 -10.35 -7.44
C THR A 175 13.68 -8.96 -7.77
N LEU A 176 12.95 -7.89 -7.44
CA LEU A 176 13.39 -6.50 -7.66
C LEU A 176 14.61 -6.12 -6.83
N MET A 177 14.79 -6.78 -5.68
CA MET A 177 15.92 -6.59 -4.78
C MET A 177 17.11 -7.51 -5.09
N ASP A 178 17.02 -8.31 -6.16
CA ASP A 178 18.01 -9.32 -6.53
C ASP A 178 18.29 -10.33 -5.37
N LEU A 179 17.24 -10.68 -4.62
CA LEU A 179 17.29 -11.62 -3.50
C LEU A 179 16.66 -12.98 -3.86
N SER A 180 17.20 -14.06 -3.25
CA SER A 180 16.63 -15.40 -3.39
C SER A 180 15.24 -15.49 -2.75
N ILE A 181 14.28 -16.07 -3.47
CA ILE A 181 12.95 -16.38 -2.94
C ILE A 181 13.05 -17.66 -2.10
N PRO A 182 12.66 -17.62 -0.81
CA PRO A 182 12.67 -18.82 0.06
C PRO A 182 11.59 -19.82 -0.37
N GLU A 183 11.81 -21.11 -0.08
CA GLU A 183 10.93 -22.20 -0.55
C GLU A 183 9.51 -22.15 0.04
N GLU A 184 9.36 -21.55 1.23
CA GLU A 184 8.07 -21.35 1.88
C GLU A 184 7.19 -20.33 1.14
N MET A 185 7.79 -19.42 0.36
CA MET A 185 7.05 -18.49 -0.49
C MET A 185 6.64 -19.16 -1.80
N THR A 186 5.48 -19.82 -1.77
CA THR A 186 4.92 -20.56 -2.93
C THR A 186 4.33 -19.68 -4.04
N GLY A 187 4.26 -18.37 -3.83
CA GLY A 187 3.92 -17.41 -4.88
C GLY A 187 5.03 -17.30 -5.93
N LYS A 188 4.74 -16.65 -7.06
CA LYS A 188 5.71 -16.45 -8.14
C LYS A 188 5.77 -14.99 -8.52
N SER A 189 6.99 -14.48 -8.69
CA SER A 189 7.22 -13.11 -9.17
C SER A 189 6.34 -12.79 -10.37
N LEU A 190 5.76 -11.58 -10.34
CA LEU A 190 4.97 -11.04 -11.43
C LEU A 190 5.87 -10.53 -12.57
N ILE A 191 7.16 -10.31 -12.31
CA ILE A 191 8.10 -9.89 -13.36
C ILE A 191 8.44 -11.09 -14.22
N ILE A 192 8.10 -11.00 -15.50
CA ILE A 192 8.55 -11.96 -16.50
C ILE A 192 9.97 -11.54 -16.87
N ALA A 193 10.98 -12.31 -16.45
CA ALA A 193 12.33 -12.12 -16.98
C ALA A 193 12.26 -12.26 -18.50
N GLU A 194 12.77 -11.29 -19.26
CA GLU A 194 13.05 -11.55 -20.67
C GLU A 194 13.98 -12.75 -20.72
N GLN A 195 13.57 -13.81 -21.43
CA GLN A 195 14.53 -14.83 -21.78
C GLN A 195 15.62 -14.14 -22.61
N PRO A 196 16.91 -14.32 -22.26
CA PRO A 196 17.98 -13.89 -23.15
C PRO A 196 17.86 -14.54 -24.53
#